data_AF-A0A4Y8IFC5-F1
#
_entry.id   AF-A0A4Y8IFC5-F1
#
_cell.length_a   1.000
_cell.length_b   1.000
_cell.length_c   1.000
_cell.angle_alpha   90.00
_cell.angle_beta   90.00
_cell.angle_gamma   90.00
#
_symmetry.space_group_name_H-M   'P 1'
#
loop_
_entity.id
_entity.type
_entity.pdbx_description
1 polymer ?
#
loop_
_entity_poly.entity_id
_entity_poly.type
_entity_poly.pdbx_seq_one_letter_code
_entity_poly.pdbx_strand_id
1 'polypeptide(L)'
;MKKLNRWILGLFIVIIGLASYLVVEANGSSGQFISMSHSGVQHDLFEEHEEIYLGKWLKWTGEDSPVIKNVNIYTDDGQLLTENHPEIRINTYVDESLTTGVIYNKADHMQLISKYKKAENYQLKSNDIMLVFEIDLLNPTYQFNLDQFEIEFELNGRLKKQQLIMKNFIFHQ
;
A
#
# COMPACT_ATOMS: atom_id res chain seq x y z
N MET A 1 -38.38 -39.09 -29.42
CA MET A 1 -38.43 -37.74 -28.82
C MET A 1 -37.93 -37.65 -27.38
N LYS A 2 -38.21 -38.61 -26.47
CA LYS A 2 -37.78 -38.55 -25.05
C LYS A 2 -36.25 -38.49 -24.79
N LYS A 3 -35.42 -39.03 -25.70
CA LYS A 3 -33.96 -39.00 -25.56
C LYS A 3 -33.38 -37.60 -25.83
N LEU A 4 -33.92 -36.84 -26.78
CA LEU A 4 -33.42 -35.52 -27.15
C LEU A 4 -33.56 -34.50 -25.99
N ASN A 5 -34.66 -34.59 -25.23
CA ASN A 5 -34.91 -33.72 -24.07
C ASN A 5 -33.88 -33.88 -22.93
N ARG A 6 -33.28 -35.07 -22.75
CA ARG A 6 -32.30 -35.30 -21.67
C ARG A 6 -30.94 -34.66 -22.00
N TRP A 7 -30.56 -34.66 -23.27
CA TRP A 7 -29.32 -34.02 -23.73
C TRP A 7 -29.41 -32.49 -23.66
N ILE A 8 -30.56 -31.92 -24.06
CA ILE A 8 -30.81 -30.47 -23.98
C ILE A 8 -30.76 -30.00 -22.52
N LEU A 9 -31.37 -30.75 -21.60
CA LEU A 9 -31.37 -30.41 -20.18
C LEU A 9 -29.96 -30.44 -19.57
N GLY A 10 -29.14 -31.45 -19.92
CA GLY A 10 -27.75 -31.54 -19.47
C GLY A 10 -26.90 -30.37 -19.99
N LEU A 11 -27.09 -30.00 -21.26
CA LEU A 11 -26.38 -28.88 -21.89
C LEU A 11 -26.78 -27.54 -21.24
N PHE A 12 -28.05 -27.39 -20.86
CA PHE A 12 -28.54 -26.20 -20.14
C PHE A 12 -27.90 -26.05 -18.75
N ILE A 13 -27.74 -27.16 -18.00
CA ILE A 13 -27.08 -27.14 -16.69
C ILE A 13 -25.61 -26.76 -16.82
N VAL A 14 -24.90 -27.28 -17.84
CA VAL A 14 -23.50 -26.93 -18.09
C VAL A 14 -23.35 -25.46 -18.47
N ILE A 15 -24.24 -24.92 -19.31
CA ILE A 15 -24.24 -23.49 -19.67
C ILE A 15 -24.49 -22.61 -18.45
N ILE A 16 -25.47 -22.95 -17.61
CA ILE A 16 -25.76 -22.19 -16.38
C ILE A 16 -24.57 -22.25 -15.42
N GLY A 17 -23.94 -23.41 -15.26
CA GLY A 17 -22.73 -23.58 -14.44
C GLY A 17 -21.55 -22.74 -14.94
N LEU A 18 -21.31 -22.73 -16.25
CA LEU A 18 -20.26 -21.90 -16.87
C LEU A 18 -20.56 -20.40 -16.74
N ALA A 19 -21.81 -19.99 -16.96
CA ALA A 19 -22.21 -18.59 -16.85
C ALA A 19 -22.07 -18.09 -15.40
N SER A 20 -22.45 -18.90 -14.41
CA SER A 20 -22.30 -18.54 -12.99
C SER A 20 -20.84 -18.47 -12.56
N TYR A 21 -19.97 -19.34 -13.08
CA TYR A 21 -18.51 -19.24 -12.87
C TYR A 21 -17.93 -17.94 -13.44
N LEU A 22 -18.31 -17.56 -14.67
CA LEU A 22 -17.82 -16.33 -15.32
C LEU A 22 -18.34 -15.04 -14.65
N VAL A 23 -19.56 -15.04 -14.12
CA VAL A 23 -20.12 -13.87 -13.41
C VAL A 23 -19.37 -13.60 -12.11
N VAL A 24 -18.89 -14.64 -11.41
CA VAL A 24 -18.09 -14.49 -10.19
C VAL A 24 -16.71 -13.89 -10.49
N GLU A 25 -16.10 -14.20 -11.63
CA GLU A 25 -14.81 -13.58 -12.02
C GLU A 25 -14.96 -12.14 -12.52
N ALA A 26 -16.05 -11.82 -13.21
CA ALA A 26 -16.25 -10.47 -13.78
C ALA A 26 -16.68 -9.43 -12.74
N ASN A 27 -17.35 -9.85 -11.65
CA ASN A 27 -17.80 -8.95 -10.57
C ASN A 27 -16.83 -8.90 -9.38
N GLY A 28 -15.60 -9.40 -9.52
CA GLY A 28 -14.58 -9.26 -8.48
C GLY A 28 -14.33 -7.78 -8.21
N SER A 29 -14.85 -7.30 -7.08
CA SER A 29 -14.76 -5.92 -6.60
C SER A 29 -13.37 -5.35 -6.89
N SER A 30 -13.30 -4.38 -7.81
CA SER A 30 -12.05 -3.73 -8.21
C SER A 30 -11.67 -2.66 -7.19
N GLY A 31 -11.51 -3.09 -5.93
CA GLY A 31 -10.98 -2.20 -4.91
C GLY A 31 -9.58 -1.75 -5.31
N GLN A 32 -9.32 -0.47 -5.09
CA GLN A 32 -8.02 0.16 -5.30
C GLN A 32 -7.75 1.11 -4.13
N PHE A 33 -6.47 1.35 -3.87
CA PHE A 33 -6.04 2.41 -2.97
C PHE A 33 -6.06 3.76 -3.70
N ILE A 34 -6.55 4.79 -3.05
CA ILE A 34 -6.53 6.17 -3.55
C ILE A 34 -5.74 7.01 -2.56
N SER A 35 -4.79 7.79 -3.07
CA SER A 35 -4.08 8.78 -2.26
C SER A 35 -5.02 9.94 -1.93
N MET A 36 -5.34 10.11 -0.65
CA MET A 36 -6.22 11.18 -0.17
C MET A 36 -5.41 12.43 0.18
N SER A 37 -4.31 12.26 0.90
CA SER A 37 -3.37 13.32 1.25
C SER A 37 -1.99 12.75 1.55
N HIS A 38 -1.01 13.62 1.65
CA HIS A 38 0.31 13.29 2.17
C HIS A 38 0.86 14.44 2.98
N SER A 39 1.72 14.10 3.93
CA SER A 39 2.63 15.07 4.53
C SER A 39 3.92 15.10 3.72
N GLY A 40 4.51 16.29 3.61
CA GLY A 40 5.81 16.46 2.97
C GLY A 40 6.80 17.11 3.91
N VAL A 41 8.08 16.90 3.66
CA VAL A 41 9.18 17.39 4.49
C VAL A 41 10.24 18.09 3.65
N GLN A 42 10.88 19.13 4.20
CA GLN A 42 12.03 19.77 3.57
C GLN A 42 13.27 18.90 3.74
N HIS A 43 14.12 18.83 2.71
CA HIS A 43 15.34 18.04 2.74
C HIS A 43 16.24 18.40 3.94
N ASP A 44 16.35 19.69 4.26
CA ASP A 44 17.14 20.23 5.37
C ASP A 44 16.80 19.58 6.74
N LEU A 45 15.57 19.06 6.91
CA LEU A 45 15.18 18.37 8.14
C LEU A 45 15.96 17.06 8.35
N PHE A 46 16.39 16.41 7.27
CA PHE A 46 17.24 15.21 7.32
C PHE A 46 18.71 15.55 7.66
N GLU A 47 19.12 16.82 7.58
CA GLU A 47 20.44 17.25 8.10
C GLU A 47 20.43 17.38 9.63
N GLU A 48 19.27 17.72 10.20
CA GLU A 48 19.09 17.94 11.64
C GLU A 48 18.60 16.69 12.39
N HIS A 49 17.95 15.77 11.69
CA HIS A 49 17.31 14.60 12.27
C HIS A 49 17.63 13.33 11.46
N GLU A 50 18.19 12.32 12.14
CA GLU A 50 18.54 11.04 11.53
C GLU A 50 17.30 10.20 11.15
N GLU A 51 16.20 10.33 11.89
CA GLU A 51 14.99 9.51 11.75
C GLU A 51 13.74 10.40 11.61
N ILE A 52 13.01 10.26 10.50
CA ILE A 52 11.79 11.01 10.21
C ILE A 52 10.66 10.06 9.82
N TYR A 53 9.48 10.26 10.39
CA TYR A 53 8.25 9.55 10.01
C TYR A 53 7.34 10.44 9.18
N LEU A 54 6.89 9.94 8.04
CA LEU A 54 5.97 10.64 7.14
C LEU A 54 4.70 9.84 6.91
N GLY A 55 3.55 10.46 7.16
CA GLY A 55 2.24 9.87 6.94
C GLY A 55 1.68 10.15 5.55
N LYS A 56 1.13 9.10 4.93
CA LYS A 56 0.31 9.15 3.72
C LYS A 56 -1.08 8.59 4.00
N TRP A 57 -2.11 9.41 3.84
CA TRP A 57 -3.48 8.95 3.96
C TRP A 57 -3.92 8.30 2.66
N LEU A 58 -4.25 7.02 2.73
CA LEU A 58 -4.83 6.24 1.65
C LEU A 58 -6.25 5.81 1.99
N LYS A 59 -7.09 5.73 0.96
CA LYS A 59 -8.44 5.18 1.04
C LYS A 59 -8.58 3.97 0.11
N TRP A 60 -8.99 2.84 0.67
CA TRP A 60 -9.43 1.67 -0.07
C TRP A 60 -10.87 1.86 -0.55
N THR A 61 -11.13 1.54 -1.82
CA THR A 61 -12.46 1.69 -2.43
C THR A 61 -13.25 0.39 -2.53
N GLY A 62 -12.65 -0.75 -2.20
CA GLY A 62 -13.32 -2.05 -2.24
C GLY A 62 -14.20 -2.28 -1.01
N GLU A 63 -15.14 -3.22 -1.15
CA GLU A 63 -15.98 -3.66 -0.04
C GLU A 63 -15.26 -4.67 0.86
N ASP A 64 -14.43 -5.52 0.26
CA ASP A 64 -13.62 -6.52 0.95
C ASP A 64 -12.33 -5.91 1.47
N SER A 65 -11.90 -6.30 2.68
CA SER A 65 -10.65 -5.81 3.29
C SER A 65 -9.42 -6.61 2.81
N PRO A 66 -8.51 -6.03 2.00
CA PRO A 66 -7.29 -6.70 1.57
C PRO A 66 -6.30 -6.91 2.73
N VAL A 67 -5.36 -7.85 2.53
CA VAL A 67 -4.14 -7.95 3.33
C VAL A 67 -3.01 -7.29 2.57
N ILE A 68 -2.43 -6.21 3.10
CA ILE A 68 -1.20 -5.64 2.58
C ILE A 68 -0.09 -6.65 2.84
N LYS A 69 0.55 -7.16 1.79
CA LYS A 69 1.66 -8.10 1.90
C LYS A 69 2.97 -7.36 2.03
N ASN A 70 3.17 -6.34 1.20
CA ASN A 70 4.39 -5.56 1.22
C ASN A 70 4.16 -4.16 0.64
N VAL A 71 5.05 -3.23 0.97
CA VAL A 71 5.11 -1.88 0.41
C VAL A 71 6.53 -1.64 -0.10
N ASN A 72 6.66 -1.52 -1.41
CA ASN A 72 7.93 -1.32 -2.10
C ASN A 72 8.06 0.15 -2.50
N ILE A 73 9.23 0.76 -2.29
CA ILE A 73 9.46 2.18 -2.60
C ILE A 73 10.46 2.29 -3.74
N TYR A 74 10.14 3.12 -4.73
CA TYR A 74 10.96 3.32 -5.92
C TYR A 74 11.45 4.76 -6.01
N THR A 75 12.71 4.90 -6.38
CA THR A 75 13.31 6.16 -6.80
C THR A 75 12.85 6.56 -8.21
N ASP A 76 13.16 7.78 -8.62
CA ASP A 76 12.87 8.33 -9.95
C ASP A 76 13.57 7.59 -11.11
N ASP A 77 14.73 6.99 -10.86
CA ASP A 77 15.43 6.11 -11.80
C ASP A 77 14.88 4.66 -11.81
N GLY A 78 13.88 4.37 -10.98
CA GLY A 78 13.21 3.08 -10.88
C GLY A 78 13.91 2.06 -9.97
N GLN A 79 14.96 2.46 -9.24
CA GLN A 79 15.59 1.60 -8.25
C GLN A 79 14.64 1.30 -7.08
N LEU A 80 14.52 0.03 -6.71
CA LEU A 80 13.81 -0.39 -5.50
C LEU A 80 14.69 -0.12 -4.26
N LEU A 81 14.18 0.67 -3.34
CA LEU A 81 14.79 0.87 -2.02
C LEU A 81 14.43 -0.31 -1.12
N THR A 82 15.45 -1.12 -0.80
CA THR A 82 15.31 -2.24 0.14
C THR A 82 15.75 -1.82 1.54
N GLU A 83 15.35 -2.58 2.57
CA GLU A 83 15.75 -2.32 3.97
C GLU A 83 17.27 -2.33 4.19
N ASN A 84 18.03 -2.92 3.25
CA ASN A 84 19.48 -3.06 3.28
C ASN A 84 20.21 -2.07 2.34
N HIS A 85 19.52 -1.06 1.82
CA HIS A 85 20.17 -0.06 0.97
C HIS A 85 21.23 0.71 1.80
N PRO A 86 22.46 0.91 1.28
CA PRO A 86 23.56 1.43 2.08
C PRO A 86 23.40 2.90 2.50
N GLU A 87 22.62 3.67 1.74
CA GLU A 87 22.52 5.13 1.91
C GLU A 87 21.25 5.58 2.63
N ILE A 88 20.17 4.79 2.58
CA ILE A 88 18.86 5.14 3.11
C ILE A 88 18.15 3.86 3.55
N ARG A 89 17.44 3.90 4.67
CA ARG A 89 16.52 2.84 5.08
C ARG A 89 15.13 3.41 5.18
N ILE A 90 14.16 2.74 4.58
CA ILE A 90 12.75 3.10 4.72
C ILE A 90 11.96 1.90 5.22
N ASN A 91 11.38 2.02 6.41
CA ASN A 91 10.45 1.03 6.94
C ASN A 91 9.02 1.55 6.79
N THR A 92 8.08 0.64 6.56
CA THR A 92 6.68 1.00 6.35
C THR A 92 5.77 0.45 7.43
N TYR A 93 4.91 1.31 7.95
CA TYR A 93 3.96 0.99 9.00
C TYR A 93 2.55 1.50 8.69
N VAL A 94 1.58 1.04 9.47
CA VAL A 94 0.22 1.53 9.48
C VAL A 94 -0.06 2.19 10.83
N ASP A 95 -0.49 3.45 10.76
CA ASP A 95 -1.09 4.17 11.88
C ASP A 95 -2.62 4.05 11.81
N GLU A 96 -3.20 3.29 12.73
CA GLU A 96 -4.65 3.08 12.82
C GLU A 96 -5.39 4.31 13.39
N SER A 97 -4.66 5.28 13.96
CA SER A 97 -5.25 6.52 14.49
C SER A 97 -5.45 7.60 13.42
N LEU A 98 -4.82 7.45 12.25
CA LEU A 98 -4.84 8.41 11.15
C LEU A 98 -4.30 9.81 11.52
N THR A 99 -3.34 9.88 12.45
CA THR A 99 -2.82 11.14 12.99
C THR A 99 -1.39 11.45 12.55
N THR A 100 -0.65 10.48 12.04
CA THR A 100 0.74 10.71 11.60
C THR A 100 0.79 11.73 10.45
N GLY A 101 1.42 12.88 10.72
CA GLY A 101 1.80 13.87 9.72
C GLY A 101 3.29 13.75 9.37
N VAL A 102 4.09 14.64 9.93
CA VAL A 102 5.57 14.57 9.95
C VAL A 102 6.02 14.44 11.40
N ILE A 103 6.90 13.50 11.71
CA ILE A 103 7.51 13.35 13.05
C ILE A 103 9.02 13.25 12.89
N TYR A 104 9.76 14.16 13.49
CA TYR A 104 11.23 14.21 13.49
C TYR A 104 11.82 14.14 14.91
N ASN A 105 10.96 14.23 15.94
CA ASN A 105 11.33 13.96 17.33
C ASN A 105 10.53 12.78 17.88
N LYS A 106 11.16 11.61 17.84
CA LYS A 106 10.58 10.35 18.30
C LYS A 106 10.19 10.37 19.78
N ALA A 107 11.00 11.02 20.64
CA ALA A 107 10.78 11.02 22.09
C ALA A 107 9.41 11.60 22.46
N ASP A 108 9.02 12.70 21.80
CA ASP A 108 7.75 13.38 22.03
C ASP A 108 6.54 12.58 21.50
N HIS A 109 6.78 11.62 20.60
CA HIS A 109 5.75 10.88 19.88
C HIS A 109 5.77 9.37 20.16
N MET A 110 6.55 8.91 21.16
CA MET A 110 6.71 7.49 21.48
C MET A 110 5.39 6.77 21.72
N GLN A 111 4.40 7.43 22.34
CA GLN A 111 3.09 6.83 22.58
C GLN A 111 2.32 6.55 21.28
N LEU A 112 2.51 7.36 20.25
CA LEU A 112 1.93 7.15 18.93
C LEU A 112 2.72 6.10 18.16
N ILE A 113 4.05 6.27 18.06
CA ILE A 113 4.95 5.38 17.31
C ILE A 113 4.89 3.94 17.82
N SER A 114 4.82 3.73 19.14
CA SER A 114 4.72 2.39 19.74
C SER A 114 3.44 1.62 19.36
N LYS A 115 2.42 2.30 18.82
CA LYS A 115 1.17 1.68 18.36
C LYS A 115 1.21 1.28 16.89
N TYR A 116 2.18 1.79 16.13
CA TYR A 116 2.32 1.48 14.71
C TYR A 116 2.43 -0.02 14.48
N LYS A 117 1.80 -0.48 13.39
CA LYS A 117 1.87 -1.87 12.95
C LYS A 117 2.73 -1.94 11.70
N LYS A 118 3.59 -2.94 11.57
CA LYS A 118 4.30 -3.14 10.30
C LYS A 118 3.28 -3.27 9.16
N ALA A 119 3.55 -2.63 8.02
CA ALA A 119 2.68 -2.73 6.85
C ALA A 119 2.73 -4.13 6.22
N GLU A 120 3.85 -4.85 6.41
CA GLU A 120 4.01 -6.23 5.96
C GLU A 120 2.96 -7.15 6.61
N ASN A 121 2.25 -7.91 5.78
CA ASN A 121 1.16 -8.81 6.19
C ASN A 121 0.04 -8.14 7.03
N TYR A 122 -0.17 -6.83 6.86
CA TYR A 122 -1.21 -6.10 7.58
C TYR A 122 -2.60 -6.35 7.00
N GLN A 123 -3.51 -6.89 7.82
CA GLN A 123 -4.93 -7.01 7.47
C GLN A 123 -5.62 -5.65 7.62
N LEU A 124 -6.18 -5.14 6.52
CA LEU A 124 -6.93 -3.90 6.53
C LEU A 124 -8.15 -3.99 7.48
N LYS A 125 -8.27 -3.05 8.42
CA LYS A 125 -9.39 -2.98 9.38
C LYS A 125 -10.44 -1.91 9.03
N SER A 126 -10.04 -0.90 8.28
CA SER A 126 -10.87 0.23 7.85
C SER A 126 -10.51 0.63 6.42
N ASN A 127 -11.44 1.25 5.71
CA ASN A 127 -11.18 1.74 4.36
C ASN A 127 -10.15 2.87 4.34
N ASP A 128 -10.03 3.63 5.42
CA ASP A 128 -9.01 4.66 5.57
C ASP A 128 -7.80 4.11 6.33
N ILE A 129 -6.60 4.35 5.81
CA ILE A 129 -5.33 4.03 6.46
C ILE A 129 -4.33 5.16 6.34
N MET A 130 -3.49 5.29 7.35
CA MET A 130 -2.30 6.13 7.31
C MET A 130 -1.09 5.22 7.15
N LEU A 131 -0.54 5.18 5.94
CA LEU A 131 0.72 4.51 5.66
C LEU A 131 1.85 5.42 6.13
N VAL A 132 2.69 4.94 7.03
CA VAL A 132 3.79 5.69 7.63
C VAL A 132 5.11 5.18 7.07
N PHE A 133 5.91 6.09 6.56
CA PHE A 133 7.27 5.85 6.11
C PHE A 133 8.24 6.35 7.18
N GLU A 134 8.90 5.43 7.88
CA GLU A 134 10.04 5.74 8.76
C GLU A 134 11.29 5.75 7.89
N ILE A 135 11.87 6.93 7.72
CA ILE A 135 13.00 7.19 6.84
C ILE A 135 14.21 7.49 7.72
N ASP A 136 15.26 6.71 7.53
CA ASP A 136 16.56 6.82 8.19
C ASP A 136 17.63 7.05 7.12
N LEU A 137 18.24 8.24 7.11
CA LEU A 137 19.23 8.63 6.12
C LEU A 137 20.63 8.25 6.63
N LEU A 138 21.13 7.10 6.17
CA LEU A 138 22.41 6.55 6.61
C LEU A 138 23.61 7.36 6.08
N ASN A 139 23.43 8.05 4.94
CA ASN A 139 24.38 9.00 4.40
C ASN A 139 23.71 10.36 4.13
N PRO A 140 24.04 11.41 4.91
CA PRO A 140 23.48 12.74 4.74
C PRO A 140 23.71 13.38 3.35
N THR A 141 24.72 12.93 2.61
CA THR A 141 25.02 13.43 1.26
C THR A 141 24.22 12.74 0.16
N TYR A 142 23.47 11.70 0.51
CA TYR A 142 22.68 10.94 -0.45
C TYR A 142 21.47 11.75 -0.90
N GLN A 143 21.47 12.13 -2.17
CA GLN A 143 20.32 12.76 -2.82
C GLN A 143 19.40 11.66 -3.33
N PHE A 144 18.19 11.58 -2.76
CA PHE A 144 17.17 10.63 -3.18
C PHE A 144 15.91 11.36 -3.62
N ASN A 145 15.36 10.89 -4.74
CA ASN A 145 14.12 11.37 -5.30
C ASN A 145 13.12 10.21 -5.29
N LEU A 146 12.15 10.25 -4.38
CA LEU A 146 11.08 9.26 -4.32
C LEU A 146 10.03 9.58 -5.38
N ASP A 147 9.78 8.67 -6.32
CA ASP A 147 8.78 8.87 -7.37
C ASP A 147 7.46 8.20 -7.01
N GLN A 148 7.51 6.92 -6.64
CA GLN A 148 6.33 6.11 -6.39
C GLN A 148 6.60 4.99 -5.39
N PHE A 149 5.52 4.42 -4.87
CA PHE A 149 5.55 3.18 -4.12
C PHE A 149 4.53 2.19 -4.67
N GLU A 150 4.81 0.91 -4.56
CA GLU A 150 3.91 -0.19 -4.91
C GLU A 150 3.39 -0.84 -3.64
N ILE A 151 2.07 -0.93 -3.51
CA ILE A 151 1.43 -1.78 -2.52
C ILE A 151 1.17 -3.13 -3.18
N GLU A 152 1.77 -4.18 -2.64
CA GLU A 152 1.38 -5.56 -2.93
C GLU A 152 0.36 -6.01 -1.89
N PHE A 153 -0.80 -6.50 -2.34
CA PHE A 153 -1.89 -6.89 -1.46
C PHE A 153 -2.62 -8.14 -1.95
N GLU A 154 -3.16 -8.91 -1.02
CA GLU A 154 -4.00 -10.07 -1.30
C GLU A 154 -5.47 -9.71 -1.10
N LEU A 155 -6.29 -10.00 -2.11
CA LEU A 155 -7.74 -9.82 -2.07
C LEU A 155 -8.40 -11.11 -2.57
N ASN A 156 -9.23 -11.74 -1.75
CA ASN A 156 -9.93 -12.98 -2.09
C ASN A 156 -8.98 -14.09 -2.59
N GLY A 157 -7.84 -14.25 -1.91
CA GLY A 157 -6.81 -15.24 -2.25
C GLY A 157 -5.97 -14.91 -3.49
N ARG A 158 -6.13 -13.73 -4.09
CA ARG A 158 -5.39 -13.28 -5.28
C ARG A 158 -4.45 -12.14 -4.92
N LEU A 159 -3.17 -12.30 -5.25
CA LEU A 159 -2.19 -11.23 -5.14
C LEU A 159 -2.41 -10.19 -6.25
N LYS A 160 -2.36 -8.93 -5.86
CA LYS A 160 -2.46 -7.74 -6.71
C LYS A 160 -1.36 -6.76 -6.33
N LYS A 161 -0.99 -5.91 -7.28
CA LYS A 161 -0.01 -4.84 -7.10
C LYS A 161 -0.62 -3.54 -7.59
N GLN A 162 -0.36 -2.46 -6.87
CA GLN A 162 -0.81 -1.14 -7.27
C GLN A 162 0.28 -0.10 -6.98
N GLN A 163 0.64 0.67 -8.00
CA GLN A 163 1.55 1.80 -7.87
C GLN A 163 0.80 3.08 -7.50
N LEU A 164 1.40 3.86 -6.61
CA LEU A 164 0.89 5.13 -6.11
C LEU A 164 2.02 6.16 -6.08
N ILE A 165 1.70 7.39 -6.48
CA ILE A 165 2.68 8.48 -6.61
C ILE A 165 3.14 8.96 -5.22
N MET A 166 4.44 9.22 -5.08
CA MET A 166 5.09 9.88 -3.94
C MET A 166 5.54 11.32 -4.21
N LYS A 167 5.43 11.84 -5.43
CA LYS A 167 5.81 13.22 -5.75
C LYS A 167 5.36 14.23 -4.68
N ASN A 168 6.27 15.10 -4.27
CA ASN A 168 6.13 16.10 -3.20
C ASN A 168 6.13 15.53 -1.76
N PHE A 169 6.57 14.28 -1.57
CA PHE A 169 6.88 13.76 -0.22
C PHE A 169 8.08 14.44 0.42
N ILE A 170 9.08 14.80 -0.39
CA ILE A 170 10.29 15.48 0.04
C ILE A 170 10.52 16.65 -0.92
N PHE A 171 10.72 17.84 -0.36
CA PHE A 171 10.96 19.06 -1.12
C PHE A 171 12.45 19.38 -1.12
N HIS A 172 13.05 19.37 -2.30
CA HIS A 172 14.38 19.91 -2.55
C HIS A 172 14.25 21.40 -2.88
N GLN A 173 15.08 22.26 -2.26
CA GLN A 173 15.12 23.70 -2.55
C GLN A 173 15.82 23.97 -3.90
#